data_AF-A0A3D5HS55-F1
#
_entry.id   AF-A0A3D5HS55-F1
#
_cell.length_a   1.000
_cell.length_b   1.000
_cell.length_c   1.000
_cell.angle_alpha   90.00
_cell.angle_beta   90.00
_cell.angle_gamma   90.00
#
_symmetry.space_group_name_H-M   'P 1'
#
loop_
_entity.id
_entity.type
_entity.pdbx_description
1 polymer ?
#
loop_
_entity_poly.entity_id
_entity_poly.type
_entity_poly.pdbx_seq_one_letter_code
_entity_poly.pdbx_strand_id
1 'polypeptide(L)'
;MGIEENYQYVKDNYQVQSLIDYMAVNLNTVAKDWLNYNTGWWRGLNPDGSHKKWGYIVWDMDATYGYYINYTGVPNETPNAEACDIDEISDYMDDFFGGWGSGGGDGFNDNYLTPVDCATVGVSSPYDSDDPIFNWVIQQDESCCESNLDNSCQARYDFITEYGTNTSEFLSVNGNIGKHEKIFLKLQEESDEFRQLYYSRQADLINTVYSCENMLTTLDAMVAEIRPEMPRQIARWGGTLEEWEGNVVLLREFVEQRCELIGEGMECFDSITTSYNLTLNTSPEGVGEIDLNTLDIREMPWTGKYFDGMENIIKARAFDEDDWYFSHWETINGTAVTEPTNFKSAIRLTQDEELIAVFSSDPVSTYETETGHTFEVFPNPASDYVVLNFDLAKASDVKVSIYNTLGSKVADVYSISGQRTAGQHTEKINIDGLGLTSGMHLIEVLANDDKAVFRVMISK
;
A
#
# COMPACT_ATOMS: atom_id res chain seq x y z
N MET A 1 3.50 -2.28 18.86
CA MET A 1 3.26 -0.87 18.50
C MET A 1 4.62 -0.30 18.21
N GLY A 2 5.05 -0.35 16.95
CA GLY A 2 6.32 0.24 16.57
C GLY A 2 6.31 1.74 16.80
N ILE A 3 7.49 2.32 16.70
CA ILE A 3 7.68 3.74 16.99
C ILE A 3 7.12 4.50 15.78
N GLU A 4 5.91 5.06 15.91
CA GLU A 4 5.24 5.85 14.87
C GLU A 4 6.16 6.93 14.27
N GLU A 5 7.02 7.51 15.10
CA GLU A 5 8.03 8.50 14.70
C GLU A 5 9.04 7.94 13.69
N ASN A 6 9.44 6.67 13.81
CA ASN A 6 10.34 6.01 12.85
C ASN A 6 9.70 5.90 11.48
N TYR A 7 8.44 5.47 11.43
CA TYR A 7 7.75 5.31 10.15
C TYR A 7 7.44 6.66 9.51
N GLN A 8 7.07 7.67 10.30
CA GLN A 8 6.91 9.03 9.80
C GLN A 8 8.22 9.59 9.25
N TYR A 9 9.35 9.34 9.91
CA TYR A 9 10.68 9.72 9.40
C TYR A 9 10.96 9.07 8.03
N VAL A 10 10.65 7.79 7.86
CA VAL A 10 10.77 7.11 6.56
C VAL A 10 9.84 7.76 5.53
N LYS A 11 8.58 8.02 5.86
CA LYS A 11 7.62 8.68 4.95
C LYS A 11 8.08 10.07 4.52
N ASP A 12 8.77 10.81 5.38
CA ASP A 12 9.26 12.16 5.07
C ASP A 12 10.45 12.13 4.11
N ASN A 13 11.29 11.09 4.20
CA ASN A 13 12.54 10.98 3.43
C ASN A 13 12.45 10.08 2.18
N TYR A 14 11.62 9.04 2.21
CA TYR A 14 11.51 8.02 1.17
C TYR A 14 10.13 7.99 0.51
N GLN A 15 10.11 7.60 -0.76
CA GLN A 15 8.90 7.07 -1.37
C GLN A 15 8.73 5.62 -0.96
N VAL A 16 7.90 5.41 0.07
CA VAL A 16 7.63 4.09 0.66
C VAL A 16 7.22 3.06 -0.40
N GLN A 17 6.32 3.45 -1.33
CA GLN A 17 5.93 2.56 -2.43
C GLN A 17 7.10 2.18 -3.33
N SER A 18 8.07 3.07 -3.56
CA SER A 18 9.24 2.76 -4.37
C SER A 18 10.19 1.75 -3.68
N LEU A 19 10.31 1.80 -2.35
CA LEU A 19 11.02 0.77 -1.59
C LEU A 19 10.29 -0.58 -1.68
N ILE A 20 8.97 -0.58 -1.52
CA ILE A 20 8.14 -1.78 -1.65
C ILE A 20 8.30 -2.40 -3.04
N ASP A 21 8.17 -1.60 -4.10
CA ASP A 21 8.29 -2.07 -5.48
C ASP A 21 9.71 -2.61 -5.77
N TYR A 22 10.75 -2.00 -5.18
CA TYR A 22 12.14 -2.48 -5.29
C TYR A 22 12.35 -3.84 -4.60
N MET A 23 11.79 -4.03 -3.40
CA MET A 23 11.86 -5.33 -2.73
C MET A 23 11.03 -6.37 -3.49
N ALA A 24 9.80 -6.03 -3.87
CA ALA A 24 8.89 -6.93 -4.57
C ALA A 24 9.45 -7.41 -5.91
N VAL A 25 10.03 -6.53 -6.74
CA VAL A 25 10.57 -6.94 -8.04
C VAL A 25 11.73 -7.91 -7.90
N ASN A 26 12.65 -7.67 -6.98
CA ASN A 26 13.79 -8.56 -6.80
C ASN A 26 13.38 -9.91 -6.19
N LEU A 27 12.53 -9.92 -5.15
CA LEU A 27 12.05 -11.16 -4.52
C LEU A 27 11.18 -11.98 -5.49
N ASN A 28 10.27 -11.34 -6.23
CA ASN A 28 9.36 -12.06 -7.13
C ASN A 28 10.10 -12.62 -8.36
N THR A 29 11.16 -11.95 -8.83
CA THR A 29 12.01 -12.44 -9.93
C THR A 29 13.14 -13.36 -9.47
N VAL A 30 13.28 -13.57 -8.15
CA VAL A 30 14.38 -14.32 -7.54
C VAL A 30 15.72 -13.79 -8.05
N ALA A 31 15.88 -12.46 -7.95
CA ALA A 31 17.12 -11.80 -8.29
C ALA A 31 18.22 -12.29 -7.36
N LYS A 32 19.40 -12.58 -7.89
CA LYS A 32 20.53 -13.12 -7.14
C LYS A 32 21.77 -12.25 -7.23
N ASP A 33 21.61 -11.06 -7.79
CA ASP A 33 22.64 -10.02 -7.82
C ASP A 33 22.00 -8.64 -7.57
N TRP A 34 21.52 -8.46 -6.35
CA TRP A 34 20.84 -7.27 -5.82
C TRP A 34 21.21 -7.07 -4.34
N LEU A 35 21.10 -5.83 -3.83
CA LEU A 35 21.57 -5.39 -2.50
C LEU A 35 23.10 -5.29 -2.33
N ASN A 36 23.83 -6.36 -2.61
CA ASN A 36 25.31 -6.44 -2.59
C ASN A 36 25.98 -5.46 -3.58
N TYR A 37 25.40 -5.29 -4.77
CA TYR A 37 25.92 -4.41 -5.83
C TYR A 37 24.83 -3.55 -6.47
N ASN A 38 23.80 -4.17 -7.05
CA ASN A 38 22.91 -3.53 -8.04
C ASN A 38 21.75 -2.72 -7.44
N THR A 39 22.06 -1.93 -6.40
CA THR A 39 21.10 -1.02 -5.78
C THR A 39 21.35 0.41 -6.24
N GLY A 40 20.33 1.03 -6.84
CA GLY A 40 20.35 2.45 -7.17
C GLY A 40 19.28 3.22 -6.37
N TRP A 41 19.60 4.45 -5.95
CA TRP A 41 18.62 5.38 -5.40
C TRP A 41 18.70 6.74 -6.09
N TRP A 42 17.62 7.52 -6.04
CA TRP A 42 17.58 8.85 -6.62
C TRP A 42 16.58 9.76 -5.92
N ARG A 43 16.75 11.06 -6.11
CA ARG A 43 15.74 12.08 -5.80
C ARG A 43 15.89 13.26 -6.74
N GLY A 44 14.80 13.97 -7.00
CA GLY A 44 14.84 15.21 -7.76
C GLY A 44 15.50 16.34 -6.96
N LEU A 45 16.36 17.12 -7.62
CA LEU A 45 16.99 18.31 -7.04
C LEU A 45 16.27 19.61 -7.40
N ASN A 46 15.30 19.56 -8.32
CA ASN A 46 14.52 20.73 -8.70
C ASN A 46 13.60 21.15 -7.53
N PRO A 47 13.76 22.36 -6.96
CA PRO A 47 12.91 22.84 -5.88
C PRO A 47 11.43 22.89 -6.24
N ASP A 48 11.09 23.07 -7.52
CA ASP A 48 9.72 23.13 -8.03
C ASP A 48 9.20 21.76 -8.51
N GLY A 49 10.03 20.72 -8.48
CA GLY A 49 9.66 19.37 -8.89
C GLY A 49 8.79 18.65 -7.85
N SER A 50 7.96 17.71 -8.28
CA SER A 50 7.09 16.92 -7.39
C SER A 50 7.82 15.78 -6.67
N HIS A 51 8.89 15.25 -7.25
CA HIS A 51 9.63 14.10 -6.74
C HIS A 51 10.87 14.53 -5.94
N LYS A 52 10.71 14.73 -4.63
CA LYS A 52 11.77 15.23 -3.72
C LYS A 52 12.30 14.19 -2.73
N LYS A 53 11.57 13.08 -2.56
CA LYS A 53 11.90 11.97 -1.65
C LYS A 53 12.81 10.96 -2.37
N TRP A 54 13.62 10.22 -1.62
CA TRP A 54 14.42 9.14 -2.17
C TRP A 54 13.54 8.01 -2.71
N GLY A 55 13.81 7.60 -3.94
CA GLY A 55 13.23 6.41 -4.58
C GLY A 55 14.34 5.46 -5.02
N TYR A 56 13.96 4.22 -5.33
CA TYR A 56 14.86 3.15 -5.76
C TYR A 56 14.83 2.97 -7.28
N ILE A 57 15.91 2.41 -7.80
CA ILE A 57 16.11 2.06 -9.21
C ILE A 57 16.58 0.61 -9.26
N VAL A 58 16.01 -0.15 -10.19
CA VAL A 58 16.54 -1.46 -10.58
C VAL A 58 17.62 -1.30 -11.64
N TRP A 59 18.70 -2.04 -11.48
CA TRP A 59 19.84 -2.05 -12.39
C TRP A 59 20.35 -3.48 -12.53
N ASP A 60 20.86 -3.85 -13.70
CA ASP A 60 21.56 -5.13 -13.95
C ASP A 60 20.82 -6.41 -13.44
N MET A 61 19.61 -6.63 -13.96
CA MET A 61 18.69 -7.69 -13.51
C MET A 61 18.84 -9.01 -14.31
N ASP A 62 20.03 -9.32 -14.81
CA ASP A 62 20.29 -10.52 -15.62
C ASP A 62 20.36 -11.81 -14.78
N ALA A 63 20.77 -11.70 -13.50
CA ALA A 63 20.79 -12.79 -12.52
C ALA A 63 19.42 -13.08 -11.89
N THR A 64 18.41 -13.39 -12.71
CA THR A 64 17.01 -13.63 -12.28
C THR A 64 16.46 -14.94 -12.86
N TYR A 65 15.29 -15.38 -12.38
CA TYR A 65 14.56 -16.53 -12.92
C TYR A 65 15.39 -17.82 -13.03
N GLY A 66 16.19 -18.09 -11.99
CA GLY A 66 17.04 -19.28 -11.92
C GLY A 66 18.30 -19.22 -12.79
N TYR A 67 18.56 -18.10 -13.46
CA TYR A 67 19.75 -17.90 -14.28
C TYR A 67 20.90 -17.24 -13.50
N TYR A 68 22.13 -17.51 -13.97
CA TYR A 68 23.38 -16.91 -13.51
C TYR A 68 23.82 -17.21 -12.06
N ILE A 69 24.87 -16.51 -11.61
CA ILE A 69 25.55 -16.71 -10.33
C ILE A 69 24.76 -16.05 -9.20
N ASN A 70 24.75 -16.70 -8.04
CA ASN A 70 24.19 -16.16 -6.82
C ASN A 70 25.23 -15.35 -6.04
N TYR A 71 25.18 -14.02 -6.19
CA TYR A 71 26.04 -13.06 -5.50
C TYR A 71 25.38 -12.44 -4.26
N THR A 72 24.05 -12.55 -4.14
CA THR A 72 23.26 -12.04 -3.01
C THR A 72 23.04 -13.08 -1.91
N GLY A 73 23.50 -14.32 -2.09
CA GLY A 73 23.30 -15.38 -1.11
C GLY A 73 21.83 -15.78 -0.95
N VAL A 74 21.03 -15.68 -2.03
CA VAL A 74 19.62 -16.11 -2.02
C VAL A 74 19.53 -17.58 -1.60
N PRO A 75 18.79 -17.92 -0.54
CA PRO A 75 18.78 -19.27 0.02
C PRO A 75 18.07 -20.28 -0.90
N ASN A 76 16.99 -19.84 -1.57
CA ASN A 76 16.22 -20.63 -2.52
C ASN A 76 16.23 -19.98 -3.92
N GLU A 77 16.97 -20.57 -4.85
CA GLU A 77 17.10 -20.05 -6.23
C GLU A 77 16.03 -20.60 -7.20
N THR A 78 15.02 -21.29 -6.69
CA THR A 78 14.02 -22.00 -7.52
C THR A 78 12.69 -21.26 -7.59
N PRO A 79 11.72 -21.67 -8.45
CA PRO A 79 10.45 -20.95 -8.60
C PRO A 79 9.59 -20.82 -7.33
N ASN A 80 9.83 -21.64 -6.30
CA ASN A 80 9.11 -21.57 -5.03
C ASN A 80 9.83 -20.72 -3.96
N ALA A 81 10.81 -19.89 -4.33
CA ALA A 81 11.45 -18.94 -3.42
C ALA A 81 10.42 -18.07 -2.70
N GLU A 82 10.62 -17.83 -1.41
CA GLU A 82 9.64 -17.16 -0.56
C GLU A 82 9.99 -15.68 -0.40
N ALA A 83 8.99 -14.83 -0.15
CA ALA A 83 9.24 -13.40 0.02
C ALA A 83 10.01 -13.08 1.32
N CYS A 84 9.94 -13.95 2.32
CA CYS A 84 10.72 -13.90 3.56
C CYS A 84 12.17 -14.40 3.41
N ASP A 85 12.58 -14.93 2.24
CA ASP A 85 14.00 -15.23 1.97
C ASP A 85 14.87 -13.98 2.19
N ILE A 86 14.27 -12.77 2.19
CA ILE A 86 14.88 -11.51 2.58
C ILE A 86 15.52 -11.53 3.97
N ASP A 87 15.06 -12.36 4.92
CA ASP A 87 15.66 -12.48 6.25
C ASP A 87 17.06 -13.13 6.17
N GLU A 88 17.19 -14.26 5.47
CA GLU A 88 18.50 -14.91 5.26
C GLU A 88 19.40 -14.10 4.33
N ILE A 89 18.82 -13.44 3.30
CA ILE A 89 19.57 -12.51 2.43
C ILE A 89 20.13 -11.35 3.26
N SER A 90 19.36 -10.86 4.24
CA SER A 90 19.74 -9.77 5.13
C SER A 90 20.90 -10.14 6.05
N ASP A 91 20.96 -11.39 6.52
CA ASP A 91 22.11 -11.90 7.26
C ASP A 91 23.35 -12.02 6.35
N TYR A 92 23.17 -12.50 5.12
CA TYR A 92 24.25 -12.55 4.14
C TYR A 92 24.77 -11.14 3.76
N MET A 93 23.91 -10.12 3.71
CA MET A 93 24.34 -8.73 3.47
C MET A 93 25.25 -8.21 4.57
N ASP A 94 24.98 -8.55 5.84
CA ASP A 94 25.83 -8.17 6.95
C ASP A 94 27.23 -8.78 6.81
N ASP A 95 27.33 -10.07 6.47
CA ASP A 95 28.61 -10.72 6.18
C ASP A 95 29.33 -10.10 4.96
N PHE A 96 28.57 -9.86 3.89
CA PHE A 96 29.11 -9.32 2.64
C PHE A 96 29.73 -7.94 2.84
N PHE A 97 29.02 -7.02 3.50
CA PHE A 97 29.54 -5.68 3.79
C PHE A 97 30.51 -5.67 4.98
N GLY A 98 30.41 -6.65 5.88
CA GLY A 98 31.29 -6.79 7.04
C GLY A 98 32.75 -7.07 6.74
N GLY A 99 33.06 -7.52 5.52
CA GLY A 99 34.43 -7.69 5.03
C GLY A 99 35.10 -6.42 4.47
N TRP A 100 34.33 -5.36 4.17
CA TRP A 100 34.83 -4.14 3.50
C TRP A 100 35.30 -3.03 4.46
N GLY A 101 35.09 -3.23 5.76
CA GLY A 101 35.82 -2.58 6.83
C GLY A 101 36.14 -3.64 7.88
N SER A 102 37.31 -3.62 8.51
CA SER A 102 37.42 -4.29 9.81
C SER A 102 36.36 -3.71 10.74
N GLY A 103 35.28 -4.46 10.97
CA GLY A 103 34.24 -4.17 11.96
C GLY A 103 32.84 -3.93 11.38
N GLY A 104 32.28 -4.89 10.63
CA GLY A 104 30.90 -4.79 10.16
C GLY A 104 30.17 -6.12 10.06
N GLY A 105 30.45 -7.09 10.95
CA GLY A 105 29.49 -8.17 11.15
C GLY A 105 28.21 -7.61 11.77
N ASP A 106 27.09 -8.20 11.44
CA ASP A 106 25.77 -8.02 12.04
C ASP A 106 25.84 -7.60 13.53
N GLY A 107 25.24 -6.45 13.83
CA GLY A 107 25.52 -5.70 15.03
C GLY A 107 24.35 -5.48 15.98
N PHE A 108 23.28 -6.26 15.92
CA PHE A 108 22.64 -6.69 17.18
C PHE A 108 23.41 -7.89 17.72
N ASN A 109 24.72 -7.74 17.87
CA ASN A 109 25.32 -8.25 19.09
C ASN A 109 24.88 -7.24 20.16
N ASP A 110 24.16 -7.69 21.18
CA ASP A 110 23.73 -6.92 22.37
C ASP A 110 24.91 -6.27 23.16
N ASN A 111 26.09 -6.15 22.56
CA ASN A 111 27.36 -5.73 23.14
C ASN A 111 28.15 -4.71 22.31
N TYR A 112 27.65 -4.16 21.19
CA TYR A 112 28.28 -2.99 20.56
C TYR A 112 27.55 -1.70 20.94
N LEU A 113 28.28 -0.82 21.61
CA LEU A 113 27.80 0.46 22.12
C LEU A 113 27.53 1.44 20.97
N THR A 114 26.32 1.98 20.86
CA THR A 114 26.02 3.18 20.04
C THR A 114 26.07 4.44 20.91
N PRO A 115 26.12 5.66 20.35
CA PRO A 115 26.10 6.87 21.18
C PRO A 115 24.84 6.97 22.08
N VAL A 116 23.72 6.38 21.67
CA VAL A 116 22.49 6.29 22.47
C VAL A 116 22.66 5.40 23.71
N ASP A 117 23.54 4.40 23.64
CA ASP A 117 23.81 3.45 24.72
C ASP A 117 24.88 3.96 25.71
N CYS A 118 25.58 5.05 25.36
CA CYS A 118 26.62 5.64 26.20
C CYS A 118 26.02 6.39 27.38
N ALA A 119 26.34 5.95 28.60
CA ALA A 119 25.95 6.61 29.83
C ALA A 119 26.44 8.08 29.94
N THR A 120 27.41 8.47 29.12
CA THR A 120 27.96 9.82 29.05
C THR A 120 27.23 10.75 28.09
N VAL A 121 26.51 10.25 27.08
CA VAL A 121 25.79 11.08 26.10
C VAL A 121 24.58 11.75 26.75
N GLY A 122 24.45 13.07 26.56
CA GLY A 122 23.45 13.90 27.26
C GLY A 122 23.77 14.21 28.72
N VAL A 123 24.89 13.72 29.26
CA VAL A 123 25.32 13.94 30.66
C VAL A 123 26.68 14.64 30.76
N SER A 124 27.72 14.06 30.15
CA SER A 124 29.10 14.57 30.21
C SER A 124 29.86 14.54 28.88
N SER A 125 29.37 13.80 27.88
CA SER A 125 29.89 13.79 26.51
C SER A 125 29.52 15.09 25.78
N PRO A 126 30.44 15.69 24.99
CA PRO A 126 30.16 16.82 24.14
C PRO A 126 29.53 16.43 22.78
N TYR A 127 29.31 15.14 22.52
CA TYR A 127 28.78 14.61 21.25
C TYR A 127 27.32 14.14 21.40
N ASP A 128 26.53 14.41 20.37
CA ASP A 128 25.11 14.05 20.31
C ASP A 128 24.91 12.55 20.03
N SER A 129 23.71 12.05 20.33
CA SER A 129 23.35 10.63 20.20
C SER A 129 23.30 10.12 18.76
N ASP A 130 23.30 11.03 17.79
CA ASP A 130 23.33 10.74 16.35
C ASP A 130 24.65 11.15 15.68
N ASP A 131 25.68 11.53 16.45
CA ASP A 131 26.98 11.94 15.90
C ASP A 131 27.70 10.75 15.23
N PRO A 132 27.87 10.77 13.89
CA PRO A 132 28.41 9.65 13.14
C PRO A 132 29.94 9.50 13.31
N ILE A 133 30.65 10.58 13.66
CA ILE A 133 32.08 10.53 13.95
C ILE A 133 32.27 9.92 15.33
N PHE A 134 31.44 10.32 16.30
CA PHE A 134 31.48 9.74 17.64
C PHE A 134 31.10 8.26 17.63
N ASN A 135 30.11 7.86 16.82
CA ASN A 135 29.81 6.45 16.59
C ASN A 135 31.05 5.69 16.08
N TRP A 136 31.79 6.24 15.12
CA TRP A 136 33.04 5.60 14.69
C TRP A 136 34.09 5.52 15.81
N VAL A 137 34.22 6.57 16.64
CA VAL A 137 35.18 6.59 17.76
C VAL A 137 34.88 5.48 18.77
N ILE A 138 33.61 5.28 19.14
CA ILE A 138 33.21 4.21 20.07
C ILE A 138 33.36 2.81 19.43
N GLN A 139 33.18 2.67 18.11
CA GLN A 139 33.47 1.42 17.41
C GLN A 139 34.97 1.06 17.42
N GLN A 140 35.87 2.06 17.52
CA GLN A 140 37.31 1.83 17.61
C GLN A 140 37.81 1.65 19.03
N ASP A 141 37.05 2.13 20.02
CA ASP A 141 37.42 2.14 21.43
C ASP A 141 36.17 2.29 22.30
N GLU A 142 35.58 1.15 22.71
CA GLU A 142 34.35 1.09 23.51
C GLU A 142 34.43 1.87 24.82
N SER A 143 35.64 2.03 25.38
CA SER A 143 35.87 2.77 26.62
C SER A 143 35.48 4.26 26.52
N CYS A 144 35.40 4.78 25.29
CA CYS A 144 34.91 6.13 24.97
C CYS A 144 33.41 6.30 25.22
N CYS A 145 32.67 5.20 25.38
CA CYS A 145 31.25 5.18 25.66
C CYS A 145 30.94 4.88 27.13
N GLU A 146 31.78 4.06 27.79
CA GLU A 146 31.57 3.61 29.17
C GLU A 146 32.04 4.61 30.25
N SER A 147 32.97 5.51 29.90
CA SER A 147 33.60 6.45 30.83
C SER A 147 33.71 7.86 30.26
N ASN A 148 34.04 8.86 31.10
CA ASN A 148 34.23 10.23 30.61
C ASN A 148 35.29 10.25 29.51
N LEU A 149 34.93 10.83 28.36
CA LEU A 149 35.81 11.02 27.20
C LEU A 149 37.19 11.50 27.63
N ASP A 150 38.18 10.65 27.39
CA ASP A 150 39.56 10.97 27.67
C ASP A 150 40.25 11.61 26.44
N ASN A 151 41.52 11.98 26.61
CA ASN A 151 42.29 12.59 25.52
C ASN A 151 42.50 11.64 24.33
N SER A 152 42.39 10.32 24.52
CA SER A 152 42.50 9.32 23.45
C SER A 152 41.25 9.34 22.58
N CYS A 153 40.07 9.31 23.20
CA CYS A 153 38.80 9.43 22.50
C CYS A 153 38.66 10.76 21.76
N GLN A 154 39.03 11.87 22.40
CA GLN A 154 39.04 13.19 21.77
C GLN A 154 40.02 13.24 20.59
N ALA A 155 41.23 12.69 20.73
CA ALA A 155 42.21 12.69 19.64
C ALA A 155 41.76 11.85 18.44
N ARG A 156 40.99 10.77 18.65
CA ARG A 156 40.39 9.98 17.55
C ARG A 156 39.29 10.76 16.84
N TYR A 157 38.44 11.45 17.59
CA TYR A 157 37.41 12.33 17.04
C TYR A 157 38.02 13.47 16.22
N ASP A 158 39.01 14.15 16.80
CA ASP A 158 39.74 15.25 16.17
C ASP A 158 40.50 14.78 14.93
N PHE A 159 41.08 13.57 14.96
CA PHE A 159 41.78 13.00 13.82
C PHE A 159 40.86 12.84 12.60
N ILE A 160 39.65 12.30 12.80
CA ILE A 160 38.66 12.18 11.73
C ILE A 160 38.20 13.57 11.25
N THR A 161 38.02 14.50 12.18
CA THR A 161 37.59 15.89 11.89
C THR A 161 38.66 16.70 11.13
N GLU A 162 39.94 16.50 11.44
CA GLU A 162 41.07 17.28 10.92
C GLU A 162 41.69 16.67 9.66
N TYR A 163 41.80 15.33 9.60
CA TYR A 163 42.51 14.61 8.53
C TYR A 163 41.63 13.68 7.69
N GLY A 164 40.35 13.53 8.04
CA GLY A 164 39.37 12.90 7.15
C GLY A 164 39.20 13.76 5.89
N THR A 165 39.98 13.47 4.85
CA THR A 165 39.81 14.12 3.54
C THR A 165 38.41 13.79 3.04
N ASN A 166 37.48 14.76 3.16
CA ASN A 166 36.03 14.58 3.13
C ASN A 166 35.52 13.63 4.23
N THR A 167 35.27 14.15 5.43
CA THR A 167 34.43 13.50 6.45
C THR A 167 33.10 13.00 5.88
N SER A 168 32.51 13.70 4.91
CA SER A 168 31.31 13.20 4.20
C SER A 168 31.56 11.94 3.37
N GLU A 169 32.74 11.81 2.75
CA GLU A 169 33.12 10.67 1.91
C GLU A 169 33.52 9.49 2.81
N PHE A 170 34.29 9.75 3.87
CA PHE A 170 34.66 8.74 4.88
C PHE A 170 33.43 8.15 5.62
N LEU A 171 32.49 9.00 6.06
CA LEU A 171 31.24 8.57 6.70
C LEU A 171 30.25 7.92 5.71
N SER A 172 30.22 8.38 4.44
CA SER A 172 29.42 7.74 3.38
C SER A 172 29.93 6.37 2.97
N VAL A 173 31.23 6.10 3.17
CA VAL A 173 31.88 4.86 2.74
C VAL A 173 31.97 3.82 3.86
N ASN A 174 31.94 4.20 5.15
CA ASN A 174 32.13 3.25 6.25
C ASN A 174 30.98 3.16 7.26
N GLY A 175 30.01 4.08 7.28
CA GLY A 175 29.01 4.13 8.36
C GLY A 175 27.68 3.42 8.07
N ASN A 176 27.23 3.43 6.82
CA ASN A 176 25.89 2.96 6.42
C ASN A 176 25.84 2.56 4.93
N ILE A 177 26.74 1.68 4.49
CA ILE A 177 26.59 1.03 3.18
C ILE A 177 25.63 -0.14 3.31
N GLY A 178 24.73 -0.31 2.34
CA GLY A 178 24.08 -1.59 2.07
C GLY A 178 22.88 -1.98 2.94
N LYS A 179 22.44 -1.15 3.90
CA LYS A 179 21.39 -1.50 4.88
C LYS A 179 19.94 -1.33 4.40
N HIS A 180 19.65 -1.71 3.17
CA HIS A 180 18.35 -1.45 2.52
C HIS A 180 17.27 -2.37 3.05
N GLU A 181 17.60 -3.65 3.10
CA GLU A 181 16.86 -4.73 3.72
C GLU A 181 16.63 -4.46 5.20
N LYS A 182 17.59 -3.92 5.97
CA LYS A 182 17.33 -3.55 7.37
C LYS A 182 16.21 -2.51 7.52
N ILE A 183 16.16 -1.50 6.66
CA ILE A 183 15.05 -0.51 6.67
C ILE A 183 13.72 -1.23 6.39
N PHE A 184 13.68 -2.08 5.37
CA PHE A 184 12.48 -2.84 5.01
C PHE A 184 12.02 -3.75 6.15
N LEU A 185 12.92 -4.55 6.73
CA LEU A 185 12.63 -5.47 7.83
C LEU A 185 12.14 -4.72 9.08
N LYS A 186 12.80 -3.59 9.41
CA LYS A 186 12.37 -2.79 10.56
C LYS A 186 10.98 -2.21 10.36
N LEU A 187 10.65 -1.79 9.13
CA LEU A 187 9.31 -1.32 8.79
C LEU A 187 8.26 -2.43 8.83
N GLN A 188 8.59 -3.65 8.38
CA GLN A 188 7.72 -4.83 8.51
C GLN A 188 7.43 -5.17 9.98
N GLU A 189 8.44 -5.09 10.84
CA GLU A 189 8.35 -5.40 12.26
C GLU A 189 7.51 -4.35 13.02
N GLU A 190 7.77 -3.07 12.76
CA GLU A 190 7.29 -1.97 13.58
C GLU A 190 5.98 -1.32 13.09
N SER A 191 5.71 -1.34 11.78
CA SER A 191 4.61 -0.57 11.18
C SER A 191 3.53 -1.46 10.55
N ASP A 192 2.38 -1.53 11.22
CA ASP A 192 1.17 -2.17 10.68
C ASP A 192 0.72 -1.52 9.36
N GLU A 193 0.87 -0.18 9.24
CA GLU A 193 0.54 0.55 8.02
C GLU A 193 1.49 0.15 6.87
N PHE A 194 2.79 0.02 7.13
CA PHE A 194 3.74 -0.42 6.10
C PHE A 194 3.47 -1.85 5.65
N ARG A 195 3.24 -2.76 6.59
CA ARG A 195 2.94 -4.16 6.32
C ARG A 195 1.67 -4.31 5.47
N GLN A 196 0.62 -3.58 5.84
CA GLN A 196 -0.62 -3.50 5.07
C GLN A 196 -0.38 -2.98 3.64
N LEU A 197 0.45 -1.94 3.47
CA LEU A 197 0.80 -1.42 2.15
C LEU A 197 1.63 -2.42 1.33
N TYR A 198 2.58 -3.11 1.94
CA TYR A 198 3.42 -4.12 1.28
C TYR A 198 2.58 -5.29 0.78
N TYR A 199 1.70 -5.85 1.62
CA TYR A 199 0.88 -7.00 1.24
C TYR A 199 -0.15 -6.65 0.18
N SER A 200 -0.83 -5.51 0.30
CA SER A 200 -1.77 -5.05 -0.73
C SER A 200 -1.07 -4.83 -2.07
N ARG A 201 0.13 -4.23 -2.05
CA ARG A 201 0.92 -4.04 -3.26
C ARG A 201 1.40 -5.36 -3.87
N GLN A 202 1.82 -6.33 -3.06
CA GLN A 202 2.18 -7.67 -3.54
C GLN A 202 0.97 -8.38 -4.18
N ALA A 203 -0.19 -8.37 -3.53
CA ALA A 203 -1.42 -8.94 -4.09
C ALA A 203 -1.79 -8.27 -5.43
N ASP A 204 -1.72 -6.94 -5.52
CA ASP A 204 -1.99 -6.20 -6.75
C ASP A 204 -1.02 -6.60 -7.88
N LEU A 205 0.28 -6.72 -7.59
CA LEU A 205 1.29 -7.14 -8.56
C LEU A 205 1.09 -8.59 -9.01
N ILE A 206 0.73 -9.50 -8.10
CA ILE A 206 0.46 -10.91 -8.39
C ILE A 206 -0.75 -11.05 -9.33
N ASN A 207 -1.81 -10.28 -9.09
CA ASN A 207 -3.00 -10.30 -9.94
C ASN A 207 -2.81 -9.58 -11.29
N THR A 208 -1.70 -8.86 -11.48
CA THR A 208 -1.45 -8.06 -12.70
C THR A 208 -0.11 -8.42 -13.34
N VAL A 209 0.97 -7.75 -12.91
CA VAL A 209 2.32 -7.85 -13.48
C VAL A 209 2.87 -9.28 -13.44
N TYR A 210 2.66 -9.98 -12.34
CA TYR A 210 3.15 -11.36 -12.14
C TYR A 210 2.08 -12.42 -12.38
N SER A 211 0.95 -12.05 -12.99
CA SER A 211 -0.01 -13.05 -13.46
C SER A 211 0.63 -13.93 -14.54
N CYS A 212 0.28 -15.22 -14.57
CA CYS A 212 0.80 -16.14 -15.58
C CYS A 212 0.52 -15.64 -17.01
N GLU A 213 -0.67 -15.09 -17.25
CA GLU A 213 -1.01 -14.50 -18.55
C GLU A 213 -0.04 -13.39 -18.95
N ASN A 214 0.19 -12.40 -18.06
CA ASN A 214 1.05 -11.28 -18.38
C ASN A 214 2.52 -11.70 -18.53
N MET A 215 3.04 -12.53 -17.62
CA MET A 215 4.45 -12.97 -17.66
C MET A 215 4.74 -13.79 -18.91
N LEU A 216 3.88 -14.77 -19.24
CA LEU A 216 4.08 -15.64 -20.41
C LEU A 216 3.89 -14.87 -21.71
N THR A 217 2.88 -14.02 -21.80
CA THR A 217 2.65 -13.18 -22.99
C THR A 217 3.82 -12.23 -23.21
N THR A 218 4.37 -11.64 -22.15
CA THR A 218 5.54 -10.77 -22.22
C THR A 218 6.77 -11.53 -22.71
N LEU A 219 7.05 -12.71 -22.13
CA LEU A 219 8.15 -13.57 -22.57
C LEU A 219 8.01 -13.97 -24.04
N ASP A 220 6.82 -14.41 -24.46
CA ASP A 220 6.54 -14.81 -25.83
C ASP A 220 6.76 -13.67 -26.82
N ALA A 221 6.31 -12.46 -26.47
CA ALA A 221 6.53 -11.26 -27.29
C ALA A 221 8.03 -10.93 -27.42
N MET A 222 8.79 -10.99 -26.32
CA MET A 222 10.24 -10.74 -26.33
C MET A 222 11.01 -11.78 -27.16
N VAL A 223 10.69 -13.07 -26.98
CA VAL A 223 11.31 -14.16 -27.74
C VAL A 223 10.98 -14.04 -29.23
N ALA A 224 9.74 -13.68 -29.59
CA ALA A 224 9.34 -13.50 -30.98
C ALA A 224 10.11 -12.37 -31.68
N GLU A 225 10.42 -11.29 -30.96
CA GLU A 225 11.22 -10.17 -31.48
C GLU A 225 12.71 -10.54 -31.58
N ILE A 226 13.27 -11.26 -30.60
CA ILE A 226 14.70 -11.56 -30.53
C ILE A 226 15.10 -12.73 -31.46
N ARG A 227 14.27 -13.78 -31.57
CA ARG A 227 14.61 -15.02 -32.29
C ARG A 227 15.10 -14.80 -33.72
N PRO A 228 14.48 -13.94 -34.56
CA PRO A 228 14.94 -13.71 -35.93
C PRO A 228 16.33 -13.07 -36.03
N GLU A 229 16.78 -12.36 -34.98
CA GLU A 229 18.09 -11.71 -34.92
C GLU A 229 19.20 -12.63 -34.43
N MET A 230 18.85 -13.74 -33.77
CA MET A 230 19.83 -14.68 -33.19
C MET A 230 20.84 -15.24 -34.20
N PRO A 231 20.48 -15.60 -35.45
CA PRO A 231 21.49 -16.03 -36.43
C PRO A 231 22.59 -14.99 -36.68
N ARG A 232 22.26 -13.69 -36.66
CA ARG A 232 23.24 -12.61 -36.83
C ARG A 232 24.09 -12.42 -35.58
N GLN A 233 23.50 -12.53 -34.39
CA GLN A 233 24.23 -12.49 -33.13
C GLN A 233 25.23 -13.64 -33.03
N ILE A 234 24.80 -14.87 -33.35
CA ILE A 234 25.63 -16.08 -33.35
C ILE A 234 26.79 -15.94 -34.34
N ALA A 235 26.51 -15.45 -35.56
CA ALA A 235 27.57 -15.23 -36.55
C ALA A 235 28.63 -14.22 -36.10
N ARG A 236 28.27 -13.28 -35.21
CA ARG A 236 29.16 -12.23 -34.72
C ARG A 236 29.92 -12.64 -33.45
N TRP A 237 29.24 -13.26 -32.50
CA TRP A 237 29.76 -13.47 -31.14
C TRP A 237 29.99 -14.96 -30.78
N GLY A 238 29.49 -15.90 -31.60
CA GLY A 238 29.54 -17.33 -31.32
C GLY A 238 28.28 -17.86 -30.63
N GLY A 239 28.32 -19.12 -30.19
CA GLY A 239 27.16 -19.85 -29.63
C GLY A 239 26.39 -20.64 -30.69
N THR A 240 25.23 -21.19 -30.30
CA THR A 240 24.36 -21.92 -31.22
C THR A 240 22.88 -21.54 -31.02
N LEU A 241 22.08 -21.70 -32.07
CA LEU A 241 20.64 -21.46 -31.97
C LEU A 241 19.99 -22.49 -31.02
N GLU A 242 20.46 -23.74 -31.04
CA GLU A 242 19.98 -24.81 -30.16
C GLU A 242 20.21 -24.48 -28.69
N GLU A 243 21.40 -23.98 -28.32
CA GLU A 243 21.70 -23.56 -26.96
C GLU A 243 20.83 -22.38 -26.51
N TRP A 244 20.65 -21.37 -27.37
CA TRP A 244 19.78 -20.24 -27.05
C TRP A 244 18.31 -20.67 -26.88
N GLU A 245 17.79 -21.52 -27.78
CA GLU A 245 16.44 -22.06 -27.67
C GLU A 245 16.28 -22.93 -26.42
N GLY A 246 17.31 -23.71 -26.05
CA GLY A 246 17.34 -24.46 -24.80
C GLY A 246 17.25 -23.56 -23.56
N ASN A 247 18.00 -22.45 -23.54
CA ASN A 247 17.94 -21.48 -22.44
C ASN A 247 16.56 -20.78 -22.36
N VAL A 248 15.93 -20.48 -23.50
CA VAL A 248 14.57 -19.94 -23.54
C VAL A 248 13.56 -20.93 -22.95
N VAL A 249 13.71 -22.22 -23.20
CA VAL A 249 12.86 -23.26 -22.58
C VAL A 249 13.04 -23.27 -21.07
N LEU A 250 14.27 -23.23 -20.56
CA LEU A 250 14.53 -23.19 -19.11
C LEU A 250 13.92 -21.94 -18.44
N LEU A 251 14.07 -20.77 -19.07
CA LEU A 251 13.46 -19.53 -18.58
C LEU A 251 11.92 -19.64 -18.57
N ARG A 252 11.33 -20.19 -19.63
CA ARG A 252 9.88 -20.39 -19.70
C ARG A 252 9.39 -21.32 -18.58
N GLU A 253 10.03 -22.47 -18.40
CA GLU A 253 9.66 -23.44 -17.36
C GLU A 253 9.76 -22.82 -15.96
N PHE A 254 10.74 -21.95 -15.72
CA PHE A 254 10.82 -21.18 -14.47
C PHE A 254 9.64 -20.22 -14.33
N VAL A 255 9.36 -19.43 -15.37
CA VAL A 255 8.26 -18.42 -15.36
C VAL A 255 6.89 -19.09 -15.18
N GLU A 256 6.63 -20.19 -15.87
CA GLU A 256 5.37 -20.96 -15.76
C GLU A 256 5.14 -21.46 -14.34
N GLN A 257 6.18 -21.99 -13.67
CA GLN A 257 6.06 -22.41 -12.28
C GLN A 257 5.98 -21.22 -11.31
N ARG A 258 6.80 -20.19 -11.53
CA ARG A 258 6.90 -19.04 -10.63
C ARG A 258 5.58 -18.29 -10.56
N CYS A 259 4.93 -18.03 -11.69
CA CYS A 259 3.67 -17.29 -11.71
C CYS A 259 2.53 -18.00 -10.95
N GLU A 260 2.57 -19.32 -10.85
CA GLU A 260 1.61 -20.10 -10.04
C GLU A 260 1.95 -20.04 -8.54
N LEU A 261 3.24 -20.00 -8.20
CA LEU A 261 3.75 -20.16 -6.83
C LEU A 261 4.02 -18.84 -6.08
N ILE A 262 4.13 -17.69 -6.75
CA ILE A 262 4.45 -16.40 -6.08
C ILE A 262 3.46 -16.11 -4.94
N GLY A 263 2.17 -16.41 -5.12
CA GLY A 263 1.15 -16.20 -4.09
C GLY A 263 1.39 -17.02 -2.83
N GLU A 264 1.81 -18.28 -2.97
CA GLU A 264 2.14 -19.17 -1.84
C GLU A 264 3.42 -18.71 -1.13
N GLY A 265 4.38 -18.13 -1.86
CA GLY A 265 5.62 -17.59 -1.29
C GLY A 265 5.42 -16.39 -0.34
N MET A 266 4.20 -15.85 -0.24
CA MET A 266 3.84 -14.83 0.74
C MET A 266 3.34 -15.41 2.08
N GLU A 267 2.98 -16.70 2.13
CA GLU A 267 2.46 -17.37 3.33
C GLU A 267 3.51 -17.60 4.43
N CYS A 268 4.78 -17.32 4.14
CA CYS A 268 5.83 -17.39 5.15
C CYS A 268 5.85 -16.19 6.11
N PHE A 269 5.11 -15.12 5.83
CA PHE A 269 4.85 -14.07 6.82
C PHE A 269 3.72 -14.51 7.76
N ASP A 270 3.99 -14.59 9.07
CA ASP A 270 3.06 -15.08 10.11
C ASP A 270 1.64 -14.50 10.09
N SER A 271 1.47 -13.30 9.53
CA SER A 271 0.19 -12.60 9.40
C SER A 271 -0.68 -13.06 8.23
N ILE A 272 -0.13 -13.86 7.31
CA ILE A 272 -0.81 -14.39 6.12
C ILE A 272 -0.94 -15.90 6.33
N THR A 273 -2.18 -16.38 6.40
CA THR A 273 -2.45 -17.82 6.55
C THR A 273 -3.06 -18.44 5.29
N THR A 274 -3.72 -17.62 4.47
CA THR A 274 -4.33 -18.08 3.23
C THR A 274 -4.67 -16.89 2.31
N SER A 275 -5.35 -17.17 1.21
CA SER A 275 -5.84 -16.15 0.28
C SER A 275 -7.18 -16.54 -0.32
N TYR A 276 -8.00 -15.53 -0.60
CA TYR A 276 -9.38 -15.68 -1.07
C TYR A 276 -9.57 -15.00 -2.42
N ASN A 277 -10.46 -15.54 -3.24
CA ASN A 277 -10.89 -14.88 -4.47
C ASN A 277 -11.82 -13.73 -4.15
N LEU A 278 -11.54 -12.55 -4.69
CA LEU A 278 -12.43 -11.39 -4.70
C LEU A 278 -12.84 -11.14 -6.15
N THR A 279 -14.13 -11.34 -6.43
CA THR A 279 -14.74 -10.96 -7.71
C THR A 279 -15.42 -9.60 -7.55
N LEU A 280 -15.05 -8.66 -8.41
CA LEU A 280 -15.63 -7.32 -8.47
C LEU A 280 -16.65 -7.26 -9.60
N ASN A 281 -17.78 -6.61 -9.31
CA ASN A 281 -18.86 -6.37 -10.26
C ASN A 281 -19.46 -4.97 -10.07
N THR A 282 -20.21 -4.52 -11.08
CA THR A 282 -21.02 -3.30 -11.00
C THR A 282 -22.48 -3.63 -11.30
N SER A 283 -23.39 -2.86 -10.69
CA SER A 283 -24.82 -2.95 -10.96
C SER A 283 -25.40 -1.55 -11.19
N PRO A 284 -25.94 -1.23 -12.38
CA PRO A 284 -25.95 -2.06 -13.59
C PRO A 284 -24.54 -2.35 -14.13
N GLU A 285 -24.42 -3.38 -14.96
CA GLU A 285 -23.13 -3.76 -15.57
C GLU A 285 -22.60 -2.62 -16.47
N GLY A 286 -21.30 -2.33 -16.34
CA GLY A 286 -20.59 -1.41 -17.23
C GLY A 286 -20.85 0.08 -16.97
N VAL A 287 -21.45 0.44 -15.84
CA VAL A 287 -21.75 1.85 -15.49
C VAL A 287 -20.63 2.55 -14.73
N GLY A 288 -19.63 1.80 -14.24
CA GLY A 288 -18.56 2.37 -13.42
C GLY A 288 -17.32 1.51 -13.30
N GLU A 289 -16.33 2.07 -12.62
CA GLU A 289 -15.05 1.47 -12.26
C GLU A 289 -14.96 1.27 -10.73
N ILE A 290 -14.07 0.36 -10.34
CA ILE A 290 -13.69 0.15 -8.94
C ILE A 290 -12.17 0.30 -8.83
N ASP A 291 -11.71 1.30 -8.09
CA ASP A 291 -10.33 1.33 -7.60
C ASP A 291 -10.22 0.28 -6.46
N LEU A 292 -9.38 -0.74 -6.63
CA LEU A 292 -9.06 -1.73 -5.59
C LEU A 292 -7.58 -1.60 -5.23
N ASN A 293 -7.30 -1.17 -4.00
CA ASN A 293 -5.96 -0.83 -3.52
C ASN A 293 -5.24 0.14 -4.48
N THR A 294 -4.23 -0.33 -5.20
CA THR A 294 -3.49 0.47 -6.20
C THR A 294 -3.96 0.25 -7.64
N LEU A 295 -4.93 -0.65 -7.85
CA LEU A 295 -5.48 -1.00 -9.16
C LEU A 295 -6.69 -0.12 -9.50
N ASP A 296 -6.79 0.26 -10.76
CA ASP A 296 -7.95 0.92 -11.38
C ASP A 296 -8.64 -0.11 -12.30
N ILE A 297 -9.72 -0.72 -11.80
CA ILE A 297 -10.43 -1.80 -12.50
C ILE A 297 -11.62 -1.22 -13.26
N ARG A 298 -11.52 -1.24 -14.59
CA ARG A 298 -12.53 -0.66 -15.50
C ARG A 298 -13.33 -1.68 -16.28
N GLU A 299 -12.90 -2.93 -16.30
CA GLU A 299 -13.59 -4.03 -16.97
C GLU A 299 -14.06 -5.02 -15.92
N MET A 300 -15.36 -5.35 -15.94
CA MET A 300 -16.03 -6.24 -14.98
C MET A 300 -16.75 -7.37 -15.72
N PRO A 301 -16.91 -8.57 -15.13
CA PRO A 301 -16.36 -8.98 -13.82
C PRO A 301 -14.82 -9.03 -13.85
N TRP A 302 -14.21 -8.66 -12.73
CA TRP A 302 -12.77 -8.84 -12.51
C TRP A 302 -12.57 -9.70 -11.28
N THR A 303 -11.67 -10.69 -11.35
CA THR A 303 -11.38 -11.57 -10.21
C THR A 303 -9.89 -11.56 -9.92
N GLY A 304 -9.54 -11.38 -8.65
CA GLY A 304 -8.18 -11.49 -8.15
C GLY A 304 -8.12 -12.22 -6.80
N LYS A 305 -6.93 -12.68 -6.42
CA LYS A 305 -6.67 -13.38 -5.16
C LYS A 305 -6.02 -12.43 -4.16
N TYR A 306 -6.56 -12.34 -2.95
CA TYR A 306 -6.08 -11.43 -1.90
C TYR A 306 -5.88 -12.16 -0.57
N PHE A 307 -4.82 -11.79 0.16
CA PHE A 307 -4.44 -12.43 1.42
C PHE A 307 -5.46 -12.18 2.53
N ASP A 308 -5.61 -13.15 3.42
CA ASP A 308 -6.42 -12.99 4.62
C ASP A 308 -5.86 -11.93 5.58
N GLY A 309 -6.70 -11.40 6.45
CA GLY A 309 -6.30 -10.38 7.44
C GLY A 309 -6.00 -8.99 6.87
N MET A 310 -5.75 -8.88 5.56
CA MET A 310 -5.53 -7.62 4.85
C MET A 310 -6.80 -6.78 4.75
N GLU A 311 -6.66 -5.47 4.95
CA GLU A 311 -7.69 -4.49 4.59
C GLU A 311 -7.58 -4.09 3.12
N ASN A 312 -8.52 -4.52 2.28
CA ASN A 312 -8.57 -4.11 0.88
C ASN A 312 -9.34 -2.79 0.77
N ILE A 313 -8.67 -1.73 0.31
CA ILE A 313 -9.28 -0.42 0.11
C ILE A 313 -10.03 -0.44 -1.22
N ILE A 314 -11.30 -0.08 -1.19
CA ILE A 314 -12.18 -0.07 -2.36
C ILE A 314 -12.72 1.33 -2.59
N LYS A 315 -12.83 1.73 -3.86
CA LYS A 315 -13.49 2.98 -4.23
C LYS A 315 -14.24 2.85 -5.54
N ALA A 316 -15.53 3.16 -5.54
CA ALA A 316 -16.36 3.11 -6.72
C ALA A 316 -16.46 4.49 -7.40
N ARG A 317 -16.52 4.50 -8.72
CA ARG A 317 -16.84 5.71 -9.51
C ARG A 317 -17.66 5.34 -10.74
N ALA A 318 -18.64 6.17 -11.09
CA ALA A 318 -19.36 6.01 -12.34
C ALA A 318 -18.51 6.48 -13.52
N PHE A 319 -18.67 5.87 -14.69
CA PHE A 319 -18.06 6.39 -15.93
C PHE A 319 -18.75 7.67 -16.42
N ASP A 320 -20.06 7.77 -16.17
CA ASP A 320 -20.87 8.96 -16.43
C ASP A 320 -21.49 9.43 -15.10
N GLU A 321 -20.82 10.37 -14.43
CA GLU A 321 -21.24 10.90 -13.13
C GLU A 321 -22.47 11.84 -13.23
N ASP A 322 -22.87 12.23 -14.45
CA ASP A 322 -24.12 13.00 -14.67
C ASP A 322 -25.34 12.07 -14.67
N ASP A 323 -25.16 10.82 -15.09
CA ASP A 323 -26.24 9.83 -15.26
C ASP A 323 -26.27 8.77 -14.14
N TRP A 324 -25.16 8.54 -13.43
CA TRP A 324 -25.05 7.48 -12.41
C TRP A 324 -24.33 7.93 -11.14
N TYR A 325 -24.90 7.54 -10.00
CA TYR A 325 -24.39 7.84 -8.67
C TYR A 325 -24.18 6.56 -7.89
N PHE A 326 -23.03 6.45 -7.22
CA PHE A 326 -22.79 5.35 -6.30
C PHE A 326 -23.85 5.35 -5.19
N SER A 327 -24.43 4.18 -4.93
CA SER A 327 -25.44 3.97 -3.88
C SER A 327 -24.81 3.26 -2.68
N HIS A 328 -24.30 2.05 -2.88
CA HIS A 328 -23.68 1.24 -1.83
C HIS A 328 -22.89 0.06 -2.40
N TRP A 329 -22.12 -0.57 -1.52
CA TRP A 329 -21.46 -1.86 -1.72
C TRP A 329 -22.39 -2.99 -1.27
N GLU A 330 -22.55 -4.00 -2.12
CA GLU A 330 -23.26 -5.24 -1.82
C GLU A 330 -22.29 -6.41 -1.88
N THR A 331 -22.42 -7.37 -0.94
CA THR A 331 -21.65 -8.61 -0.94
C THR A 331 -22.57 -9.82 -1.05
N ILE A 332 -22.15 -10.81 -1.83
CA ILE A 332 -22.96 -12.00 -2.11
C ILE A 332 -22.73 -13.09 -1.05
N ASN A 333 -21.48 -13.30 -0.66
CA ASN A 333 -21.12 -14.35 0.29
C ASN A 333 -21.15 -13.87 1.75
N GLY A 334 -21.33 -12.56 1.96
CA GLY A 334 -21.64 -11.96 3.26
C GLY A 334 -20.43 -11.45 4.03
N THR A 335 -19.27 -11.29 3.38
CA THR A 335 -18.15 -10.53 3.94
C THR A 335 -18.59 -9.08 4.18
N ALA A 336 -18.30 -8.56 5.36
CA ALA A 336 -18.73 -7.22 5.74
C ALA A 336 -17.85 -6.15 5.09
N VAL A 337 -18.49 -5.12 4.54
CA VAL A 337 -17.84 -3.91 4.03
C VAL A 337 -17.92 -2.81 5.10
N THR A 338 -16.82 -2.08 5.31
CA THR A 338 -16.73 -0.98 6.28
C THR A 338 -17.43 0.27 5.76
N GLU A 339 -18.50 0.75 6.40
CA GLU A 339 -19.30 1.86 5.83
C GLU A 339 -19.74 1.56 4.38
N PRO A 340 -20.63 0.58 4.15
CA PRO A 340 -20.99 0.12 2.80
C PRO A 340 -21.64 1.19 1.92
N THR A 341 -22.11 2.30 2.49
CA THR A 341 -22.68 3.44 1.74
C THR A 341 -21.63 4.49 1.37
N ASN A 342 -20.39 4.35 1.83
CA ASN A 342 -19.30 5.24 1.46
C ASN A 342 -18.66 4.74 0.16
N PHE A 343 -18.65 5.59 -0.87
CA PHE A 343 -18.05 5.24 -2.16
C PHE A 343 -16.58 4.87 -2.03
N LYS A 344 -15.88 5.34 -0.98
CA LYS A 344 -14.55 4.90 -0.57
C LYS A 344 -14.67 4.14 0.75
N SER A 345 -14.30 2.87 0.74
CA SER A 345 -14.54 1.94 1.83
C SER A 345 -13.39 0.93 1.95
N ALA A 346 -13.54 -0.06 2.81
CA ALA A 346 -12.60 -1.16 2.96
C ALA A 346 -13.31 -2.48 3.26
N ILE A 347 -12.75 -3.58 2.74
CA ILE A 347 -13.23 -4.95 2.96
C ILE A 347 -12.07 -5.85 3.43
N ARG A 348 -12.32 -6.69 4.45
CA ARG A 348 -11.38 -7.71 4.93
C ARG A 348 -11.93 -9.09 4.58
N LEU A 349 -11.21 -9.84 3.76
CA LEU A 349 -11.68 -11.15 3.28
C LEU A 349 -11.48 -12.23 4.36
N THR A 350 -12.48 -13.08 4.50
CA THR A 350 -12.47 -14.28 5.38
C THR A 350 -12.92 -15.54 4.64
N GLN A 351 -13.26 -15.38 3.35
CA GLN A 351 -13.76 -16.39 2.42
C GLN A 351 -13.73 -15.75 1.02
N ASP A 352 -13.92 -16.56 -0.01
CA ASP A 352 -14.16 -16.06 -1.37
C ASP A 352 -15.39 -15.15 -1.37
N GLU A 353 -15.31 -14.01 -2.06
CA GLU A 353 -16.35 -12.98 -2.05
C GLU A 353 -16.62 -12.43 -3.45
N GLU A 354 -17.87 -12.05 -3.68
CA GLU A 354 -18.29 -11.24 -4.82
C GLU A 354 -18.81 -9.90 -4.30
N LEU A 355 -18.08 -8.83 -4.63
CA LEU A 355 -18.37 -7.46 -4.24
C LEU A 355 -18.96 -6.70 -5.42
N ILE A 356 -20.13 -6.11 -5.22
CA ILE A 356 -20.86 -5.35 -6.23
C ILE A 356 -20.90 -3.89 -5.82
N ALA A 357 -20.39 -2.99 -6.68
CA ALA A 357 -20.67 -1.56 -6.58
C ALA A 357 -22.03 -1.28 -7.22
N VAL A 358 -23.00 -0.87 -6.40
CA VAL A 358 -24.37 -0.57 -6.87
C VAL A 358 -24.48 0.92 -7.18
N PHE A 359 -24.93 1.24 -8.39
CA PHE A 359 -25.17 2.60 -8.88
C PHE A 359 -26.65 2.82 -9.17
N SER A 360 -27.08 4.08 -9.05
CA SER A 360 -28.44 4.54 -9.30
C SER A 360 -28.42 5.70 -10.29
N SER A 361 -29.39 5.73 -11.20
CA SER A 361 -29.61 6.87 -12.11
C SER A 361 -30.47 7.98 -11.52
N ASP A 362 -31.10 7.71 -10.37
CA ASP A 362 -31.61 8.78 -9.54
C ASP A 362 -30.45 9.28 -8.66
N PRO A 363 -30.11 10.59 -8.69
CA PRO A 363 -29.13 11.15 -7.79
C PRO A 363 -29.47 10.77 -6.35
N VAL A 364 -28.49 10.22 -5.63
CA VAL A 364 -28.51 10.23 -4.16
C VAL A 364 -28.63 11.70 -3.80
N SER A 365 -29.86 12.09 -3.51
CA SER A 365 -30.25 13.49 -3.62
C SER A 365 -29.54 14.27 -2.52
N THR A 366 -28.45 14.93 -2.87
CA THR A 366 -27.83 15.98 -2.07
C THR A 366 -28.43 17.29 -2.53
N TYR A 367 -29.16 17.96 -1.64
CA TYR A 367 -29.82 19.23 -1.93
C TYR A 367 -29.14 20.34 -1.14
N GLU A 368 -28.53 21.29 -1.84
CA GLU A 368 -27.98 22.51 -1.25
C GLU A 368 -28.95 23.67 -1.48
N THR A 369 -29.27 24.42 -0.42
CA THR A 369 -30.17 25.57 -0.48
C THR A 369 -29.41 26.86 -0.76
N GLU A 370 -30.10 27.91 -1.23
CA GLU A 370 -29.49 29.25 -1.42
C GLU A 370 -28.92 29.85 -0.12
N THR A 371 -29.37 29.35 1.03
CA THR A 371 -28.91 29.74 2.38
C THR A 371 -27.73 28.92 2.89
N GLY A 372 -27.25 27.93 2.12
CA GLY A 372 -26.09 27.10 2.44
C GLY A 372 -26.38 25.90 3.35
N HIS A 373 -27.65 25.46 3.46
CA HIS A 373 -27.99 24.20 4.11
C HIS A 373 -27.79 23.05 3.12
N THR A 374 -27.23 21.93 3.57
CA THR A 374 -27.15 20.70 2.78
C THR A 374 -27.97 19.61 3.42
N PHE A 375 -28.59 18.78 2.60
CA PHE A 375 -29.43 17.67 3.01
C PHE A 375 -29.19 16.47 2.11
N GLU A 376 -29.15 15.28 2.69
CA GLU A 376 -28.86 14.03 1.99
C GLU A 376 -29.68 12.90 2.61
N VAL A 377 -30.24 12.02 1.78
CA VAL A 377 -31.14 10.95 2.20
C VAL A 377 -30.71 9.61 1.58
N PHE A 378 -30.41 8.62 2.42
CA PHE A 378 -29.93 7.29 1.99
C PHE A 378 -30.25 6.20 3.04
N PRO A 379 -30.23 4.90 2.72
CA PRO A 379 -30.09 4.35 1.38
C PRO A 379 -31.33 4.64 0.53
N ASN A 380 -31.17 4.65 -0.78
CA ASN A 380 -32.27 4.59 -1.72
C ASN A 380 -31.91 3.53 -2.77
N PRO A 381 -32.65 2.39 -2.85
CA PRO A 381 -33.85 2.03 -2.09
C PRO A 381 -33.61 1.77 -0.59
N ALA A 382 -34.67 1.86 0.22
CA ALA A 382 -34.64 1.58 1.66
C ALA A 382 -35.68 0.53 2.08
N SER A 383 -35.28 -0.43 2.91
CA SER A 383 -36.15 -1.47 3.47
C SER A 383 -36.61 -1.15 4.90
N ASP A 384 -35.66 -0.98 5.82
CA ASP A 384 -35.93 -0.88 7.27
C ASP A 384 -35.94 0.57 7.77
N TYR A 385 -35.02 1.38 7.26
CA TYR A 385 -34.83 2.76 7.67
C TYR A 385 -34.24 3.61 6.55
N VAL A 386 -34.37 4.92 6.71
CA VAL A 386 -33.68 5.93 5.91
C VAL A 386 -32.88 6.81 6.88
N VAL A 387 -31.68 7.20 6.50
CA VAL A 387 -30.82 8.17 7.16
C VAL A 387 -31.00 9.51 6.47
N LEU A 388 -31.23 10.55 7.26
CA LEU A 388 -31.23 11.95 6.84
C LEU A 388 -29.97 12.60 7.43
N ASN A 389 -29.01 12.90 6.56
CA ASN A 389 -27.88 13.76 6.87
C ASN A 389 -28.23 15.20 6.53
N PHE A 390 -27.85 16.15 7.39
CA PHE A 390 -27.99 17.56 7.06
C PHE A 390 -26.95 18.44 7.77
N ASP A 391 -26.39 19.40 7.04
CA ASP A 391 -25.53 20.45 7.59
C ASP A 391 -26.28 21.79 7.61
N LEU A 392 -26.41 22.36 8.80
CA LEU A 392 -27.08 23.62 8.99
C LEU A 392 -26.10 24.79 9.07
N ALA A 393 -26.05 25.64 8.04
CA ALA A 393 -25.31 26.91 8.09
C ALA A 393 -25.66 27.82 9.29
N LYS A 394 -26.87 27.69 9.84
CA LYS A 394 -27.35 28.38 11.05
C LYS A 394 -28.39 27.53 11.78
N ALA A 395 -28.55 27.76 13.08
CA ALA A 395 -29.59 27.10 13.87
C ALA A 395 -30.99 27.32 13.25
N SER A 396 -31.75 26.24 13.09
CA SER A 396 -32.99 26.23 12.30
C SER A 396 -34.05 25.29 12.88
N ASP A 397 -35.33 25.63 12.67
CA ASP A 397 -36.45 24.71 12.95
C ASP A 397 -36.55 23.69 11.81
N VAL A 398 -36.18 22.44 12.08
CA VAL A 398 -36.22 21.35 11.10
C VAL A 398 -37.57 20.63 11.18
N LYS A 399 -38.21 20.37 10.04
CA LYS A 399 -39.41 19.51 9.95
C LYS A 399 -39.24 18.49 8.85
N VAL A 400 -39.59 17.25 9.15
CA VAL A 400 -39.48 16.14 8.21
C VAL A 400 -40.85 15.48 8.03
N SER A 401 -41.32 15.42 6.79
CA SER A 401 -42.61 14.85 6.42
C SER A 401 -42.45 13.87 5.25
N ILE A 402 -43.25 12.80 5.23
CA ILE A 402 -43.24 11.81 4.15
C ILE A 402 -44.57 11.86 3.40
N TYR A 403 -44.51 11.89 2.07
CA TYR A 403 -45.65 11.93 1.17
C TYR A 403 -45.63 10.75 0.19
N ASN A 404 -46.79 10.40 -0.34
CA ASN A 404 -46.88 9.47 -1.47
C ASN A 404 -46.74 10.22 -2.81
N THR A 405 -46.70 9.48 -3.92
CA THR A 405 -46.55 10.05 -5.27
C THR A 405 -47.72 10.92 -5.74
N LEU A 406 -48.87 10.84 -5.07
CA LEU A 406 -50.04 11.69 -5.32
C LEU A 406 -50.01 13.00 -4.51
N GLY A 407 -48.95 13.22 -3.70
CA GLY A 407 -48.79 14.41 -2.86
C GLY A 407 -49.57 14.36 -1.56
N SER A 408 -50.21 13.23 -1.22
CA SER A 408 -50.86 13.06 0.08
C SER A 408 -49.81 12.76 1.15
N LYS A 409 -49.86 13.50 2.26
CA LYS A 409 -48.98 13.26 3.41
C LYS A 409 -49.30 11.90 4.04
N VAL A 410 -48.28 11.09 4.23
CA VAL A 410 -48.35 9.75 4.85
C VAL A 410 -47.94 9.81 6.31
N ALA A 411 -46.84 10.51 6.64
CA ALA A 411 -46.33 10.60 8.00
C ALA A 411 -45.59 11.92 8.26
N ASP A 412 -45.49 12.31 9.54
CA ASP A 412 -44.57 13.31 10.03
C ASP A 412 -43.54 12.62 10.94
N VAL A 413 -42.25 12.92 10.76
CA VAL A 413 -41.16 12.31 11.53
C VAL A 413 -40.83 13.21 12.72
N TYR A 414 -41.66 13.09 13.76
CA TYR A 414 -41.59 13.93 14.96
C TYR A 414 -40.32 13.73 15.79
N SER A 415 -39.65 12.58 15.71
CA SER A 415 -38.40 12.31 16.43
C SER A 415 -37.26 13.23 16.00
N ILE A 416 -37.31 13.71 14.76
CA ILE A 416 -36.26 14.55 14.16
C ILE A 416 -36.66 16.03 14.20
N SER A 417 -37.96 16.29 14.07
CA SER A 417 -38.50 17.64 13.90
C SER A 417 -38.35 18.50 15.16
N GLY A 418 -37.87 19.74 14.99
CA GLY A 418 -37.68 20.74 16.03
C GLY A 418 -36.44 21.62 15.80
N GLN A 419 -36.10 22.44 16.79
CA GLN A 419 -34.93 23.31 16.74
C GLN A 419 -33.62 22.49 16.75
N ARG A 420 -32.74 22.76 15.78
CA ARG A 420 -31.41 22.15 15.64
C ARG A 420 -30.33 23.23 15.57
N THR A 421 -29.16 22.93 16.14
CA THR A 421 -28.00 23.84 16.11
C THR A 421 -27.38 23.88 14.71
N ALA A 422 -26.56 24.89 14.44
CA ALA A 422 -25.72 24.91 13.24
C ALA A 422 -24.72 23.73 13.24
N GLY A 423 -24.27 23.31 12.06
CA GLY A 423 -23.36 22.18 11.84
C GLY A 423 -24.07 20.90 11.38
N GLN A 424 -23.29 19.81 11.26
CA GLN A 424 -23.76 18.51 10.78
C GLN A 424 -24.63 17.76 11.80
N HIS A 425 -25.65 17.09 11.27
CA HIS A 425 -26.54 16.18 11.98
C HIS A 425 -26.78 14.94 11.12
N THR A 426 -26.94 13.79 11.79
CA THR A 426 -27.28 12.51 11.16
C THR A 426 -28.41 11.89 11.95
N GLU A 427 -29.54 11.65 11.29
CA GLU A 427 -30.78 11.21 11.94
C GLU A 427 -31.39 10.01 11.23
N LYS A 428 -31.82 9.01 12.01
CA LYS A 428 -32.38 7.75 11.49
C LYS A 428 -33.90 7.77 11.52
N ILE A 429 -34.53 7.58 10.36
CA ILE A 429 -35.97 7.45 10.14
C ILE A 429 -36.31 5.98 9.96
N ASN A 430 -36.87 5.32 10.98
CA ASN A 430 -37.36 3.94 10.83
C ASN A 430 -38.63 3.94 9.97
N ILE A 431 -38.64 3.13 8.90
CA ILE A 431 -39.77 3.01 7.95
C ILE A 431 -40.93 2.23 8.59
N ASP A 432 -40.61 1.32 9.51
CA ASP A 432 -41.58 0.53 10.25
C ASP A 432 -42.44 1.37 11.19
N GLY A 433 -43.75 1.15 11.12
CA GLY A 433 -44.74 1.91 11.90
C GLY A 433 -45.16 3.25 11.27
N LEU A 434 -44.53 3.70 10.18
CA LEU A 434 -44.91 4.95 9.47
C LEU A 434 -46.02 4.78 8.42
N GLY A 435 -46.55 3.56 8.24
CA GLY A 435 -47.64 3.29 7.29
C GLY A 435 -47.23 3.33 5.81
N LEU A 436 -45.93 3.31 5.51
CA LEU A 436 -45.39 3.31 4.15
C LEU A 436 -45.63 1.95 3.46
N THR A 437 -46.02 1.98 2.18
CA THR A 437 -46.14 0.80 1.32
C THR A 437 -44.85 0.59 0.52
N SER A 438 -44.63 -0.58 -0.07
CA SER A 438 -43.55 -0.73 -1.06
C SER A 438 -43.81 0.18 -2.26
N GLY A 439 -42.78 0.86 -2.76
CA GLY A 439 -42.85 1.84 -3.86
C GLY A 439 -42.31 3.22 -3.50
N MET A 440 -42.43 4.15 -4.45
CA MET A 440 -41.86 5.50 -4.33
C MET A 440 -42.60 6.37 -3.30
N HIS A 441 -41.83 7.01 -2.43
CA HIS A 441 -42.27 8.04 -1.48
C HIS A 441 -41.42 9.30 -1.64
N LEU A 442 -41.93 10.41 -1.12
CA LEU A 442 -41.21 11.69 -1.07
C LEU A 442 -40.93 12.05 0.38
N ILE A 443 -39.66 12.26 0.73
CA ILE A 443 -39.27 12.82 2.02
C ILE A 443 -39.06 14.32 1.82
N GLU A 444 -39.85 15.13 2.49
CA GLU A 444 -39.72 16.59 2.53
C GLU A 444 -39.00 16.98 3.81
N VAL A 445 -37.95 17.80 3.68
CA VAL A 445 -37.23 18.40 4.79
C VAL A 445 -37.36 19.92 4.67
N LEU A 446 -37.85 20.55 5.73
CA LEU A 446 -37.91 22.00 5.86
C LEU A 446 -36.92 22.44 6.94
N ALA A 447 -36.12 23.46 6.66
CA ALA A 447 -35.31 24.16 7.66
C ALA A 447 -35.67 25.65 7.62
N ASN A 448 -36.53 26.08 8.54
CA ASN A 448 -37.21 27.39 8.45
C ASN A 448 -37.97 27.54 7.11
N ASP A 449 -37.45 28.40 6.20
CA ASP A 449 -38.04 28.71 4.90
C ASP A 449 -37.47 27.85 3.77
N ASP A 450 -36.35 27.16 4.02
CA ASP A 450 -35.70 26.32 3.02
C ASP A 450 -36.37 24.94 2.95
N LYS A 451 -36.53 24.44 1.73
CA LYS A 451 -37.22 23.18 1.45
C LYS A 451 -36.38 22.31 0.54
N ALA A 452 -36.21 21.06 0.95
CA ALA A 452 -35.65 19.99 0.13
C ALA A 452 -36.65 18.82 0.04
N VAL A 453 -36.71 18.16 -1.11
CA VAL A 453 -37.58 17.00 -1.33
C VAL A 453 -36.80 15.88 -2.00
N PHE A 454 -36.75 14.73 -1.34
CA PHE A 454 -36.01 13.54 -1.76
C PHE A 454 -37.00 12.48 -2.23
N ARG A 455 -36.71 11.82 -3.35
CA ARG A 455 -37.44 10.62 -3.77
C ARG A 455 -36.78 9.41 -3.13
N VAL A 456 -37.56 8.57 -2.46
CA VAL A 456 -37.05 7.35 -1.82
C VAL A 456 -37.93 6.18 -2.24
N MET A 457 -37.30 5.13 -2.77
CA MET A 457 -37.94 3.85 -3.06
C MET A 457 -37.97 3.01 -1.79
N ILE A 458 -39.17 2.65 -1.33
CA ILE A 458 -39.35 1.77 -0.16
C ILE A 458 -39.54 0.32 -0.64
N SER A 459 -38.70 -0.60 -0.16
CA SER A 459 -38.78 -2.04 -0.46
C SER A 459 -39.08 -2.83 0.81
N LYS A 460 -40.37 -2.94 1.15
CA LYS A 460 -40.86 -3.86 2.20
C LYS A 460 -41.15 -5.24 1.65
#